data_AF-R9LDA6-F1
#
_entry.id   AF-R9LDA6-F1
#
_cell.length_a   1.000
_cell.length_b   1.000
_cell.length_c   1.000
_cell.angle_alpha   90.00
_cell.angle_beta   90.00
_cell.angle_gamma   90.00
#
_symmetry.space_group_name_H-M   'P 1'
#
loop_
_entity.id
_entity.type
_entity.pdbx_description
1 polymer ?
#
loop_
_entity_poly.entity_id
_entity_poly.type
_entity_poly.pdbx_seq_one_letter_code
_entity_poly.pdbx_strand_id
1 'polypeptide(L)'
;MGLTYAQFKRLKPVYKRRIIMVGVIGFALFVLLLLGISRLISFVQLQMNTTRLQDTTAASVLQKDTMQEIIRIIGQDNASKLLTLDSTMTVQDNGTSSGIVTNLTIHMVNLVSNNQAEYWTVTANEKRATLQKTETRRENMTALSMRKVPFNSYFPALSRVTSAMPFLLENAPVGENGLYHFVDDFDNNQDPAYERFVTEDTPLVLVSSLGAVSKIANEFSLYNRYAPTKVSVQEVNEDRSTTKKTVLEEESFRFVMMFEVGNFL
;
A
#
# COMPACT_ATOMS: atom_id res chain seq x y z
N MET A 1 -31.14 44.90 0.64
CA MET A 1 -31.28 46.01 -0.33
C MET A 1 -29.98 46.13 -1.11
N GLY A 2 -29.95 45.67 -2.36
CA GLY A 2 -28.75 45.72 -3.20
C GLY A 2 -28.55 47.10 -3.82
N LEU A 3 -27.32 47.60 -3.82
CA LEU A 3 -26.95 48.85 -4.48
C LEU A 3 -27.04 48.65 -6.00
N THR A 4 -27.80 49.47 -6.71
CA THR A 4 -27.92 49.35 -8.17
C THR A 4 -26.62 49.77 -8.86
N TYR A 5 -26.33 49.24 -10.06
CA TYR A 5 -25.12 49.57 -10.82
C TYR A 5 -24.97 51.09 -11.07
N ALA A 6 -26.09 51.78 -11.28
CA ALA A 6 -26.13 53.24 -11.44
C ALA A 6 -25.72 54.00 -10.16
N GLN A 7 -26.10 53.49 -8.98
CA GLN A 7 -25.70 54.04 -7.69
C GLN A 7 -24.21 53.76 -7.40
N PHE A 8 -23.70 52.60 -7.81
CA PHE A 8 -22.28 52.25 -7.63
C PHE A 8 -21.37 53.18 -8.44
N LYS A 9 -21.76 53.52 -9.67
CA LYS A 9 -21.00 54.42 -10.56
C LYS A 9 -20.81 55.83 -9.99
N ARG A 10 -21.77 56.32 -9.19
CA ARG A 10 -21.76 57.67 -8.58
C ARG A 10 -20.98 57.77 -7.26
N LEU A 11 -20.50 56.65 -6.69
CA LEU A 11 -19.74 56.65 -5.44
C LEU A 11 -18.32 57.24 -5.62
N LYS A 12 -17.82 57.93 -4.59
CA LYS A 12 -16.41 58.39 -4.54
C LYS A 12 -15.47 57.16 -4.61
N PRO A 13 -14.28 57.28 -5.23
CA PRO A 13 -13.37 56.14 -5.49
C PRO A 13 -13.03 55.30 -4.26
N VAL A 14 -12.91 55.95 -3.09
CA VAL A 14 -12.61 55.31 -1.81
C VAL A 14 -13.68 54.28 -1.41
N TYR A 15 -14.97 54.60 -1.59
CA TYR A 15 -16.07 53.70 -1.24
C TYR A 15 -16.23 52.55 -2.24
N LYS A 16 -15.96 52.80 -3.54
CA LYS A 16 -15.92 51.73 -4.55
C LYS A 16 -14.87 50.67 -4.22
N ARG A 17 -13.65 51.10 -3.83
CA ARG A 17 -12.59 50.18 -3.41
C ARG A 17 -12.96 49.37 -2.17
N ARG A 18 -13.59 49.99 -1.17
CA ARG A 18 -14.06 49.28 0.04
C ARG A 18 -15.12 48.23 -0.27
N ILE A 19 -16.10 48.55 -1.13
CA ILE A 19 -17.14 47.58 -1.52
C ILE A 19 -16.55 46.39 -2.29
N ILE A 20 -15.62 46.65 -3.22
CA ILE A 20 -14.92 45.57 -3.95
C ILE A 20 -14.11 44.72 -2.98
N MET A 21 -13.38 45.33 -2.05
CA MET A 21 -12.58 44.61 -1.05
C MET A 21 -13.46 43.72 -0.15
N VAL A 22 -14.62 44.23 0.30
CA VAL A 22 -15.59 43.43 1.06
C VAL A 22 -16.16 42.29 0.22
N GLY A 23 -16.44 42.51 -1.06
CA GLY A 23 -16.88 41.47 -1.98
C GLY A 23 -15.83 40.37 -2.18
N VAL A 24 -14.55 40.74 -2.33
CA VAL A 24 -13.44 39.80 -2.46
C VAL A 24 -13.23 39.00 -1.17
N ILE A 25 -13.27 39.65 -0.01
CA ILE A 25 -13.15 38.98 1.30
C ILE A 25 -14.33 38.03 1.52
N GLY A 26 -15.56 38.46 1.23
CA GLY A 26 -16.75 37.61 1.32
C GLY A 26 -16.68 36.40 0.39
N PHE A 27 -16.20 36.59 -0.85
CA PHE A 27 -15.98 35.48 -1.78
C PHE A 27 -14.88 34.52 -1.29
N ALA A 28 -13.76 35.04 -0.77
CA ALA A 28 -12.69 34.20 -0.21
C ALA A 28 -13.17 33.37 0.99
N LEU A 29 -13.95 33.97 1.89
CA LEU A 29 -14.56 33.26 3.02
C LEU A 29 -15.54 32.17 2.55
N PHE A 30 -16.33 32.46 1.50
CA PHE A 30 -17.25 31.49 0.91
C PHE A 30 -16.50 30.30 0.28
N VAL A 31 -15.42 30.55 -0.45
CA VAL A 31 -14.57 29.49 -1.02
C VAL A 31 -13.92 28.65 0.09
N LEU A 32 -13.40 29.27 1.15
CA LEU A 32 -12.83 28.55 2.29
C LEU A 32 -13.86 27.66 2.99
N LEU A 33 -15.10 28.14 3.13
CA LEU A 33 -16.19 27.37 3.71
C LEU A 33 -16.56 26.16 2.84
N LEU A 34 -16.64 26.33 1.51
CA LEU A 34 -16.87 25.22 0.59
C LEU A 34 -15.75 24.16 0.63
N LEU A 35 -14.49 24.60 0.69
CA LEU A 35 -13.34 23.70 0.85
C LEU A 35 -13.39 22.95 2.19
N GLY A 36 -13.79 23.62 3.27
CA GLY A 36 -14.00 22.99 4.58
C GLY A 36 -15.08 21.90 4.56
N ILE A 37 -16.23 22.19 3.93
CA ILE A 37 -17.34 21.23 3.78
C ILE A 37 -16.92 20.05 2.92
N SER A 38 -16.21 20.29 1.81
CA SER A 38 -15.71 19.22 0.93
C SER A 38 -14.79 18.24 1.67
N ARG A 39 -13.86 18.76 2.50
CA ARG A 39 -12.98 17.93 3.34
C ARG A 39 -13.77 17.14 4.39
N LEU A 40 -14.77 17.76 5.01
CA LEU A 40 -15.62 17.09 5.99
C LEU A 40 -16.40 15.92 5.37
N ILE A 41 -17.01 16.13 4.21
CA ILE A 41 -17.75 15.08 3.48
C ILE A 41 -16.80 13.94 3.11
N SER A 42 -15.61 14.26 2.58
CA SER A 42 -14.60 13.26 2.22
C SER A 42 -14.16 12.43 3.43
N PHE A 43 -13.96 13.07 4.58
CA PHE A 43 -13.59 12.38 5.83
C PHE A 43 -14.69 11.44 6.33
N VAL A 44 -15.96 11.87 6.29
CA VAL A 44 -17.10 11.04 6.69
C VAL A 44 -17.26 9.84 5.75
N GLN A 45 -17.11 10.05 4.43
CA GLN A 45 -17.12 8.96 3.46
C GLN A 45 -15.99 7.96 3.71
N LEU A 46 -14.78 8.45 4.01
CA LEU A 46 -13.64 7.63 4.41
C LEU A 46 -13.98 6.75 5.62
N GLN A 47 -14.57 7.31 6.67
CA GLN A 47 -14.96 6.54 7.85
C GLN A 47 -16.03 5.49 7.55
N MET A 48 -17.06 5.83 6.77
CA MET A 48 -18.12 4.88 6.41
C MET A 48 -17.62 3.73 5.52
N ASN A 49 -16.62 3.99 4.69
CA ASN A 49 -16.03 2.99 3.80
C ASN A 49 -14.89 2.18 4.45
N THR A 50 -14.54 2.47 5.70
CA THR A 50 -13.46 1.80 6.43
C THR A 50 -14.03 0.82 7.45
N THR A 51 -13.74 -0.46 7.25
CA THR A 51 -14.04 -1.54 8.20
C THR A 51 -12.78 -1.87 9.01
N ARG A 52 -12.92 -1.98 10.33
CA ARG A 52 -11.83 -2.47 11.19
C ARG A 52 -11.84 -4.00 11.18
N LEU A 53 -10.68 -4.61 10.97
CA LEU A 53 -10.52 -6.06 11.15
C LEU A 53 -10.39 -6.35 12.65
N GLN A 54 -11.18 -7.31 13.14
CA GLN A 54 -11.29 -7.54 14.57
C GLN A 54 -9.99 -8.15 15.13
N ASP A 55 -9.51 -7.62 16.25
CA ASP A 55 -8.32 -8.11 16.98
C ASP A 55 -7.06 -8.36 16.11
N THR A 56 -6.98 -7.66 14.97
CA THR A 56 -5.91 -7.81 13.98
C THR A 56 -5.00 -6.59 14.00
N THR A 57 -3.68 -6.83 14.05
CA THR A 57 -2.62 -5.82 13.93
C THR A 57 -1.67 -6.22 12.81
N ALA A 58 -0.67 -5.39 12.50
CA ALA A 58 0.36 -5.75 11.51
C ALA A 58 1.05 -7.09 11.83
N ALA A 59 1.27 -7.41 13.11
CA ALA A 59 1.91 -8.66 13.52
C ALA A 59 1.06 -9.92 13.26
N SER A 60 -0.28 -9.77 13.19
CA SER A 60 -1.21 -10.89 12.98
C SER A 60 -1.98 -10.83 11.66
N VAL A 61 -1.79 -9.78 10.86
CA VAL A 61 -2.59 -9.56 9.64
C VAL A 61 -2.39 -10.67 8.61
N LEU A 62 -1.19 -11.24 8.50
CA LEU A 62 -0.85 -12.25 7.49
C LEU A 62 -1.28 -13.67 7.90
N GLN A 63 -2.47 -13.81 8.48
CA GLN A 63 -3.06 -15.09 8.87
C GLN A 63 -4.18 -15.50 7.92
N LYS A 64 -4.43 -16.81 7.83
CA LYS A 64 -5.47 -17.38 6.98
C LYS A 64 -6.86 -16.84 7.33
N ASP A 65 -7.16 -16.72 8.62
CA ASP A 65 -8.46 -16.23 9.10
C ASP A 65 -8.67 -14.76 8.69
N THR A 66 -7.63 -13.94 8.78
CA THR A 66 -7.66 -12.54 8.31
C THR A 66 -7.93 -12.44 6.81
N MET A 67 -7.31 -13.30 5.99
CA MET A 67 -7.57 -13.34 4.55
C MET A 67 -9.05 -13.67 4.27
N GLN A 68 -9.59 -14.66 4.98
CA GLN A 68 -11.00 -15.05 4.84
C GLN A 68 -11.94 -13.94 5.30
N GLU A 69 -11.61 -13.24 6.38
CA GLU A 69 -12.37 -12.08 6.85
C GLU A 69 -12.38 -10.96 5.80
N ILE A 70 -11.24 -10.63 5.20
CA ILE A 70 -11.12 -9.63 4.14
C ILE A 70 -12.00 -9.99 2.95
N ILE A 71 -11.89 -11.23 2.44
CA ILE A 71 -12.69 -11.70 1.29
C ILE A 71 -14.19 -11.64 1.62
N ARG A 72 -14.57 -12.03 2.85
CA ARG A 72 -15.95 -11.99 3.33
C ARG A 72 -16.50 -10.56 3.40
N ILE A 73 -15.73 -9.60 3.91
CA ILE A 73 -16.15 -8.19 3.98
C ILE A 73 -16.33 -7.59 2.58
N ILE A 74 -15.43 -7.91 1.64
CA ILE A 74 -15.52 -7.47 0.25
C ILE A 74 -16.74 -8.10 -0.45
N GLY A 75 -17.16 -9.30 -0.03
CA GLY A 75 -18.30 -10.01 -0.60
C GLY A 75 -18.06 -10.57 -1.99
N GLN A 76 -16.81 -10.96 -2.30
CA GLN A 76 -16.45 -11.55 -3.59
C GLN A 76 -16.49 -13.08 -3.51
N ASP A 77 -17.48 -13.69 -4.18
CA ASP A 77 -17.67 -15.15 -4.22
C ASP A 77 -16.57 -15.87 -5.01
N ASN A 78 -16.02 -15.22 -6.05
CA ASN A 78 -14.89 -15.72 -6.81
C ASN A 78 -13.61 -14.98 -6.42
N ALA A 79 -12.87 -15.53 -5.48
CA ALA A 79 -11.64 -14.92 -4.96
C ALA A 79 -10.60 -14.60 -6.05
N SER A 80 -10.62 -15.28 -7.21
CA SER A 80 -9.74 -14.98 -8.34
C SER A 80 -10.08 -13.66 -9.06
N LYS A 81 -11.24 -13.06 -8.78
CA LYS A 81 -11.63 -11.73 -9.28
C LYS A 81 -11.21 -10.59 -8.37
N LEU A 82 -10.69 -10.90 -7.18
CA LEU A 82 -10.02 -9.93 -6.32
C LEU A 82 -8.52 -9.96 -6.67
N LEU A 83 -8.05 -8.93 -7.34
CA LEU A 83 -6.69 -8.84 -7.87
C LEU A 83 -5.88 -7.87 -7.01
N THR A 84 -4.63 -8.23 -6.71
CA THR A 84 -3.69 -7.35 -6.03
C THR A 84 -3.01 -6.42 -7.03
N LEU A 85 -2.98 -5.12 -6.73
CA LEU A 85 -2.36 -4.09 -7.56
C LEU A 85 -0.90 -3.90 -7.19
N ASP A 86 -0.64 -3.73 -5.90
CA ASP A 86 0.67 -3.49 -5.29
C ASP A 86 0.59 -3.77 -3.78
N SER A 87 1.75 -3.88 -3.13
CA SER A 87 1.82 -3.91 -1.67
C SER A 87 3.13 -3.35 -1.13
N THR A 88 3.07 -2.83 0.09
CA THR A 88 4.23 -2.40 0.85
C THR A 88 4.17 -3.01 2.25
N MET A 89 5.26 -3.58 2.71
CA MET A 89 5.35 -4.15 4.05
C MET A 89 6.67 -3.79 4.71
N THR A 90 6.62 -3.48 5.99
CA THR A 90 7.79 -3.25 6.83
C THR A 90 7.89 -4.35 7.86
N VAL A 91 9.06 -4.98 7.92
CA VAL A 91 9.42 -5.97 8.94
C VAL A 91 10.58 -5.42 9.74
N GLN A 92 10.43 -5.40 11.05
CA GLN A 92 11.48 -4.99 11.98
C GLN A 92 12.23 -6.21 12.49
N ASP A 93 13.56 -6.09 12.53
CA ASP A 93 14.39 -7.03 13.29
C ASP A 93 14.20 -6.78 14.80
N ASN A 94 13.75 -7.80 15.51
CA ASN A 94 13.54 -7.77 16.96
C ASN A 94 14.57 -8.65 17.70
N GLY A 95 15.69 -8.99 17.07
CA GLY A 95 16.70 -9.90 17.62
C GLY A 95 16.28 -11.37 17.59
N THR A 96 15.21 -11.71 16.88
CA THR A 96 14.73 -13.10 16.70
C THR A 96 14.76 -13.52 15.23
N SER A 97 14.77 -14.82 14.97
CA SER A 97 14.87 -15.37 13.62
C SER A 97 13.64 -15.15 12.73
N SER A 98 12.56 -14.55 13.23
CA SER A 98 11.29 -14.42 12.50
C SER A 98 10.91 -12.99 12.13
N GLY A 99 11.58 -11.97 12.68
CA GLY A 99 11.17 -10.57 12.56
C GLY A 99 9.74 -10.29 13.07
N ILE A 100 9.32 -9.03 13.06
CA ILE A 100 7.94 -8.62 13.34
C ILE A 100 7.46 -7.69 12.24
N VAL A 101 6.30 -8.00 11.65
CA VAL A 101 5.63 -7.10 10.70
C VAL A 101 5.05 -5.92 11.48
N THR A 102 5.49 -4.70 11.17
CA THR A 102 5.07 -3.47 11.86
C THR A 102 4.10 -2.63 11.04
N ASN A 103 4.17 -2.74 9.71
CA ASN A 103 3.27 -2.07 8.78
C ASN A 103 3.02 -2.95 7.55
N LEU A 104 1.77 -2.96 7.08
CA LEU A 104 1.38 -3.57 5.82
C LEU A 104 0.35 -2.69 5.13
N THR A 105 0.54 -2.42 3.83
CA THR A 105 -0.48 -1.87 2.95
C THR A 105 -0.60 -2.74 1.71
N ILE A 106 -1.82 -3.10 1.33
CA ILE A 106 -2.12 -3.85 0.10
C ILE A 106 -3.22 -3.12 -0.64
N HIS A 107 -2.98 -2.78 -1.91
CA HIS A 107 -3.99 -2.24 -2.79
C HIS A 107 -4.57 -3.34 -3.67
N MET A 108 -5.89 -3.36 -3.80
CA MET A 108 -6.62 -4.39 -4.51
C MET A 108 -7.69 -3.78 -5.39
N VAL A 109 -8.04 -4.52 -6.45
CA VAL A 109 -9.23 -4.26 -7.26
C VAL A 109 -10.12 -5.49 -7.27
N ASN A 110 -11.37 -5.28 -6.90
CA ASN A 110 -12.44 -6.28 -6.96
C ASN A 110 -13.21 -6.13 -8.27
N LEU A 111 -13.11 -7.12 -9.16
CA LEU A 111 -13.88 -7.16 -10.41
C LEU A 111 -15.29 -7.69 -10.13
N VAL A 112 -16.21 -6.79 -9.75
CA VAL A 112 -17.59 -7.13 -9.39
C VAL A 112 -18.36 -7.66 -10.61
N SER A 113 -18.23 -6.98 -11.74
CA SER A 113 -18.89 -7.32 -13.00
C SER A 113 -18.06 -6.86 -14.21
N ASN A 114 -18.54 -7.12 -15.42
CA ASN A 114 -17.90 -6.65 -16.65
C ASN A 114 -17.93 -5.11 -16.83
N ASN A 115 -18.62 -4.38 -15.96
CA ASN A 115 -18.78 -2.93 -16.04
C ASN A 115 -18.60 -2.23 -14.69
N GLN A 116 -18.15 -2.94 -13.65
CA GLN A 116 -17.94 -2.37 -12.33
C GLN A 116 -16.71 -3.00 -11.67
N ALA A 117 -15.81 -2.14 -11.20
CA ALA A 117 -14.65 -2.48 -10.41
C ALA A 117 -14.62 -1.65 -9.12
N GLU A 118 -14.21 -2.26 -8.02
CA GLU A 118 -14.10 -1.60 -6.72
C GLU A 118 -12.68 -1.67 -6.21
N TYR A 119 -12.13 -0.52 -5.81
CA TYR A 119 -10.79 -0.45 -5.26
C TYR A 119 -10.86 -0.57 -3.74
N TRP A 120 -9.96 -1.38 -3.21
CA TRP A 120 -9.89 -1.69 -1.79
C TRP A 120 -8.45 -1.58 -1.31
N THR A 121 -8.27 -1.07 -0.09
CA THR A 121 -6.97 -0.99 0.56
C THR A 121 -7.03 -1.69 1.90
N VAL A 122 -6.12 -2.62 2.14
CA VAL A 122 -5.83 -3.13 3.48
C VAL A 122 -4.69 -2.31 4.04
N THR A 123 -4.84 -1.79 5.25
CA THR A 123 -3.75 -1.14 5.99
C THR A 123 -3.68 -1.74 7.38
N ALA A 124 -2.53 -2.24 7.78
CA ALA A 124 -2.26 -2.73 9.11
C ALA A 124 -1.04 -2.04 9.71
N ASN A 125 -1.15 -1.68 10.98
CA ASN A 125 -0.04 -1.18 11.78
C ASN A 125 -0.05 -1.88 13.14
N GLU A 126 0.90 -1.52 14.00
CA GLU A 126 1.04 -2.04 15.36
C GLU A 126 -0.26 -2.00 16.20
N LYS A 127 -1.16 -1.05 15.92
CA LYS A 127 -2.37 -0.83 16.72
C LYS A 127 -3.60 -1.53 16.17
N ARG A 128 -3.73 -1.61 14.85
CA ARG A 128 -4.94 -2.13 14.18
C ARG A 128 -4.71 -2.40 12.70
N ALA A 129 -5.56 -3.26 12.16
CA ALA A 129 -5.77 -3.43 10.73
C ALA A 129 -7.16 -2.90 10.30
N THR A 130 -7.21 -2.31 9.12
CA THR A 130 -8.40 -1.73 8.51
C THR A 130 -8.46 -2.11 7.04
N LEU A 131 -9.67 -2.36 6.57
CA LEU A 131 -10.02 -2.58 5.17
C LEU A 131 -10.89 -1.42 4.70
N GLN A 132 -10.46 -0.71 3.66
CA GLN A 132 -11.17 0.46 3.16
C GLN A 132 -11.56 0.29 1.70
N LYS A 133 -12.81 0.60 1.36
CA LYS A 133 -13.23 0.80 -0.04
C LYS A 133 -12.85 2.22 -0.48
N THR A 134 -11.90 2.34 -1.40
CA THR A 134 -11.35 3.63 -1.83
C THR A 134 -12.13 4.23 -2.99
N GLU A 135 -12.50 3.42 -3.98
CA GLU A 135 -13.16 3.89 -5.20
C GLU A 135 -14.10 2.84 -5.78
N THR A 136 -15.10 3.27 -6.55
CA THR A 136 -15.86 2.40 -7.46
C THR A 136 -15.85 3.00 -8.84
N ARG A 137 -15.38 2.23 -9.82
CA ARG A 137 -15.34 2.63 -11.23
C ARG A 137 -16.33 1.82 -12.04
N ARG A 138 -16.94 2.48 -13.03
CA ARG A 138 -17.91 1.88 -13.95
C ARG A 138 -17.27 1.59 -15.31
N GLU A 139 -16.25 0.75 -15.31
CA GLU A 139 -15.48 0.40 -16.50
C GLU A 139 -15.14 -1.09 -16.53
N ASN A 140 -14.89 -1.63 -17.72
CA ASN A 140 -14.50 -3.03 -17.88
C ASN A 140 -13.02 -3.20 -17.59
N MET A 141 -12.70 -3.74 -16.42
CA MET A 141 -11.32 -3.98 -15.97
C MET A 141 -10.90 -5.45 -16.07
N THR A 142 -11.64 -6.28 -16.82
CA THR A 142 -11.33 -7.72 -16.94
C THR A 142 -9.92 -8.00 -17.48
N ALA A 143 -9.38 -7.12 -18.32
CA ALA A 143 -8.01 -7.24 -18.83
C ALA A 143 -6.93 -7.17 -17.73
N LEU A 144 -7.23 -6.60 -16.55
CA LEU A 144 -6.30 -6.62 -15.42
C LEU A 144 -6.01 -8.04 -14.92
N SER A 145 -6.93 -8.99 -15.08
CA SER A 145 -6.72 -10.39 -14.70
C SER A 145 -5.58 -11.06 -15.46
N MET A 146 -5.19 -10.52 -16.62
CA MET A 146 -4.04 -10.99 -17.39
C MET A 146 -2.71 -10.45 -16.86
N ARG A 147 -2.71 -9.44 -15.98
CA ARG A 147 -1.51 -8.70 -15.55
C ARG A 147 -1.27 -8.74 -14.05
N LYS A 148 -2.34 -8.85 -13.27
CA LYS A 148 -2.35 -8.78 -11.81
C LYS A 148 -2.53 -10.16 -11.19
N VAL A 149 -1.97 -10.36 -9.99
CA VAL A 149 -2.06 -11.62 -9.26
C VAL A 149 -3.35 -11.68 -8.44
N PRO A 150 -4.05 -12.82 -8.39
CA PRO A 150 -5.17 -13.01 -7.47
C PRO A 150 -4.75 -12.86 -6.00
N PHE A 151 -5.54 -12.10 -5.23
CA PHE A 151 -5.28 -11.84 -3.82
C PHE A 151 -5.17 -13.13 -2.99
N ASN A 152 -6.02 -14.12 -3.27
CA ASN A 152 -6.03 -15.40 -2.56
C ASN A 152 -4.79 -16.28 -2.84
N SER A 153 -4.03 -16.00 -3.89
CA SER A 153 -2.74 -16.65 -4.17
C SER A 153 -1.55 -15.81 -3.72
N TYR A 154 -1.68 -14.49 -3.72
CA TYR A 154 -0.64 -13.57 -3.30
C TYR A 154 -0.52 -13.46 -1.77
N PHE A 155 -1.63 -13.31 -1.07
CA PHE A 155 -1.65 -13.10 0.37
C PHE A 155 -0.94 -14.21 1.17
N PRO A 156 -1.10 -15.51 0.83
CA PRO A 156 -0.32 -16.55 1.47
C PRO A 156 1.18 -16.46 1.14
N ALA A 157 1.55 -16.04 -0.07
CA ALA A 157 2.94 -15.85 -0.45
C ALA A 157 3.63 -14.78 0.42
N LEU A 158 2.95 -13.65 0.64
CA LEU A 158 3.43 -12.56 1.50
C LEU A 158 3.62 -12.99 2.96
N SER A 159 2.77 -13.90 3.47
CA SER A 159 2.90 -14.46 4.82
C SER A 159 4.23 -15.19 5.07
N ARG A 160 4.87 -15.68 3.99
CA ARG A 160 6.15 -16.40 4.04
C ARG A 160 7.37 -15.50 4.16
N VAL A 161 7.20 -14.18 4.24
CA VAL A 161 8.32 -13.27 4.56
C VAL A 161 8.99 -13.67 5.88
N THR A 162 8.22 -14.14 6.86
CA THR A 162 8.77 -14.70 8.11
C THR A 162 9.70 -15.90 7.89
N SER A 163 9.44 -16.73 6.87
CA SER A 163 10.31 -17.85 6.47
C SER A 163 11.59 -17.37 5.76
N ALA A 164 11.56 -16.19 5.14
CA ALA A 164 12.71 -15.57 4.51
C ALA A 164 13.64 -14.84 5.50
N MET A 165 13.17 -14.58 6.74
CA MET A 165 13.92 -13.81 7.74
C MET A 165 15.28 -14.42 8.12
N PRO A 166 15.44 -15.74 8.34
CA PRO A 166 16.77 -16.29 8.64
C PRO A 166 17.79 -16.00 7.54
N PHE A 167 17.37 -16.06 6.27
CA PHE A 167 18.22 -15.72 5.14
C PHE A 167 18.57 -14.22 5.13
N LEU A 168 17.60 -13.34 5.39
CA LEU A 168 17.81 -11.90 5.42
C LEU A 168 18.76 -11.48 6.54
N LEU A 169 18.60 -12.05 7.73
CA LEU A 169 19.47 -11.78 8.88
C LEU A 169 20.92 -12.22 8.61
N GLU A 170 21.13 -13.30 7.85
CA GLU A 170 22.47 -13.76 7.48
C GLU A 170 23.09 -12.93 6.34
N ASN A 171 22.29 -12.53 5.34
CA ASN A 171 22.81 -11.98 4.08
C ASN A 171 22.66 -10.45 3.95
N ALA A 172 21.80 -9.81 4.74
CA ALA A 172 21.66 -8.36 4.85
C ALA A 172 21.26 -7.97 6.28
N PRO A 173 22.13 -8.18 7.28
CA PRO A 173 21.86 -7.84 8.67
C PRO A 173 21.60 -6.34 8.80
N VAL A 174 20.56 -5.98 9.57
CA VAL A 174 20.16 -4.58 9.79
C VAL A 174 20.41 -4.08 11.21
N GLY A 175 20.84 -4.97 12.11
CA GLY A 175 20.95 -4.69 13.55
C GLY A 175 19.59 -4.70 14.26
N GLU A 176 19.60 -4.86 15.58
CA GLU A 176 18.37 -4.92 16.38
C GLU A 176 17.58 -3.60 16.24
N ASN A 177 16.31 -3.71 15.85
CA ASN A 177 15.41 -2.61 15.46
C ASN A 177 15.64 -2.00 14.07
N GLY A 178 16.55 -2.56 13.27
CA GLY A 178 16.65 -2.24 11.85
C GLY A 178 15.42 -2.73 11.08
N LEU A 179 15.21 -2.19 9.88
CA LEU A 179 14.00 -2.40 9.10
C LEU A 179 14.30 -3.04 7.75
N TYR A 180 13.44 -3.96 7.36
CA TYR A 180 13.32 -4.50 6.01
C TYR A 180 12.04 -3.96 5.38
N HIS A 181 12.15 -3.38 4.19
CA HIS A 181 11.04 -2.89 3.40
C HIS A 181 10.84 -3.78 2.18
N PHE A 182 9.66 -4.36 2.09
CA PHE A 182 9.19 -5.20 1.01
C PHE A 182 8.22 -4.37 0.17
N VAL A 183 8.53 -4.19 -1.11
CA VAL A 183 7.70 -3.43 -2.05
C VAL A 183 7.42 -4.28 -3.27
N ASP A 184 6.14 -4.52 -3.51
CA ASP A 184 5.62 -5.26 -4.65
C ASP A 184 4.86 -4.31 -5.56
N ASP A 185 5.20 -4.30 -6.83
CA ASP A 185 4.46 -3.59 -7.86
C ASP A 185 4.09 -4.56 -8.96
N PHE A 186 2.80 -4.92 -9.03
CA PHE A 186 2.30 -5.90 -10.00
C PHE A 186 1.90 -5.24 -11.32
N ASP A 187 2.35 -4.02 -11.64
CA ASP A 187 1.91 -3.24 -12.81
C ASP A 187 1.71 -4.06 -14.08
N ASN A 188 2.60 -5.02 -14.35
CA ASN A 188 2.30 -6.13 -15.22
C ASN A 188 3.26 -7.31 -14.97
N ASN A 189 2.88 -8.27 -14.12
CA ASN A 189 3.66 -9.51 -13.89
C ASN A 189 3.84 -10.38 -15.16
N GLN A 190 3.17 -10.01 -16.27
CA GLN A 190 3.31 -10.63 -17.58
C GLN A 190 3.92 -9.68 -18.64
N ASP A 191 4.44 -8.50 -18.26
CA ASP A 191 5.14 -7.60 -19.19
C ASP A 191 6.59 -8.04 -19.37
N PRO A 192 7.09 -8.13 -20.61
CA PRO A 192 8.52 -8.20 -20.87
C PRO A 192 9.32 -7.04 -20.23
N ALA A 193 8.68 -5.88 -19.99
CA ALA A 193 9.31 -4.76 -19.27
C ALA A 193 9.58 -5.04 -17.77
N TYR A 194 9.15 -6.19 -17.23
CA TYR A 194 9.56 -6.70 -15.91
C TYR A 194 11.09 -6.96 -15.83
N GLU A 195 11.76 -7.09 -16.99
CA GLU A 195 13.23 -7.01 -17.12
C GLU A 195 13.83 -5.76 -16.42
N ARG A 196 13.05 -4.70 -16.15
CA ARG A 196 13.53 -3.50 -15.45
C ARG A 196 13.88 -3.71 -13.97
N PHE A 197 13.33 -4.71 -13.28
CA PHE A 197 13.65 -4.99 -11.87
C PHE A 197 14.77 -6.01 -11.69
N VAL A 198 15.08 -6.76 -12.74
CA VAL A 198 16.07 -7.83 -12.74
C VAL A 198 17.11 -7.47 -13.80
N THR A 199 18.06 -6.62 -13.43
CA THR A 199 19.29 -6.48 -14.22
C THR A 199 20.17 -7.72 -14.01
N GLU A 200 21.14 -7.98 -14.90
CA GLU A 200 22.10 -9.10 -14.74
C GLU A 200 22.77 -9.13 -13.37
N ASP A 201 22.92 -7.98 -12.71
CA ASP A 201 23.57 -7.83 -11.41
C ASP A 201 22.61 -7.85 -10.20
N THR A 202 21.29 -8.00 -10.43
CA THR A 202 20.32 -7.96 -9.33
C THR A 202 20.34 -9.28 -8.54
N PRO A 203 20.62 -9.27 -7.22
CA PRO A 203 20.59 -10.49 -6.42
C PRO A 203 19.16 -11.05 -6.31
N LEU A 204 18.95 -12.23 -6.88
CA LEU A 204 17.66 -12.93 -6.87
C LEU A 204 17.60 -14.01 -5.80
N VAL A 205 16.52 -14.00 -5.03
CA VAL A 205 16.26 -14.98 -3.98
C VAL A 205 14.87 -15.55 -4.17
N LEU A 206 14.76 -16.87 -4.29
CA LEU A 206 13.49 -17.57 -4.43
C LEU A 206 12.99 -18.03 -3.08
N VAL A 207 11.71 -17.75 -2.80
CA VAL A 207 10.98 -18.26 -1.65
C VAL A 207 9.86 -19.15 -2.17
N SER A 208 10.03 -20.47 -2.00
CA SER A 208 9.07 -21.45 -2.51
C SER A 208 7.74 -21.43 -1.77
N SER A 209 6.75 -22.12 -2.35
CA SER A 209 5.43 -22.33 -1.75
C SER A 209 5.47 -23.07 -0.42
N LEU A 210 6.56 -23.80 -0.16
CA LEU A 210 6.85 -24.51 1.09
C LEU A 210 7.66 -23.67 2.09
N GLY A 211 8.04 -22.44 1.74
CA GLY A 211 8.87 -21.55 2.57
C GLY A 211 10.38 -21.82 2.47
N ALA A 212 10.82 -22.77 1.63
CA ALA A 212 12.25 -22.95 1.37
C ALA A 212 12.82 -21.76 0.59
N VAL A 213 14.00 -21.29 1.02
CA VAL A 213 14.68 -20.11 0.47
C VAL A 213 15.94 -20.55 -0.29
N SER A 214 16.16 -20.01 -1.49
CA SER A 214 17.34 -20.33 -2.31
C SER A 214 17.80 -19.13 -3.13
N LYS A 215 19.11 -18.98 -3.33
CA LYS A 215 19.67 -17.99 -4.27
C LYS A 215 19.53 -18.54 -5.69
N ILE A 216 19.12 -17.70 -6.64
CA ILE A 216 19.04 -18.09 -8.04
C ILE A 216 20.32 -17.66 -8.76
N ALA A 217 20.95 -18.57 -9.51
CA ALA A 217 22.01 -18.22 -10.47
C ALA A 217 21.36 -17.65 -11.74
N ASN A 218 22.04 -16.71 -12.41
CA ASN A 218 21.60 -15.75 -13.45
C ASN A 218 20.64 -16.21 -14.59
N GLU A 219 20.22 -17.46 -14.66
CA GLU A 219 19.24 -17.99 -15.60
C GLU A 219 17.91 -18.32 -14.89
N PHE A 220 17.13 -17.28 -14.56
CA PHE A 220 15.76 -17.45 -14.09
C PHE A 220 14.76 -16.91 -15.10
N SER A 221 13.90 -17.78 -15.63
CA SER A 221 12.71 -17.33 -16.34
C SER A 221 11.62 -16.98 -15.33
N LEU A 222 11.20 -15.71 -15.33
CA LEU A 222 10.03 -15.25 -14.58
C LEU A 222 8.78 -16.01 -15.05
N TYR A 223 8.38 -17.03 -14.30
CA TYR A 223 7.08 -17.66 -14.49
C TYR A 223 6.00 -16.84 -13.79
N ASN A 224 4.77 -16.86 -14.34
CA ASN A 224 3.53 -16.30 -13.75
C ASN A 224 3.17 -16.84 -12.34
N ARG A 225 4.06 -17.61 -11.72
CA ARG A 225 3.93 -18.25 -10.42
C ARG A 225 4.67 -17.51 -9.30
N TYR A 226 5.39 -16.43 -9.60
CA TYR A 226 6.14 -15.70 -8.58
C TYR A 226 5.62 -14.27 -8.43
N ALA A 227 5.55 -13.81 -7.20
CA ALA A 227 5.37 -12.44 -6.79
C ALA A 227 6.76 -11.86 -6.51
N PRO A 228 7.30 -11.07 -7.44
CA PRO A 228 8.57 -10.39 -7.28
C PRO A 228 8.45 -9.19 -6.33
N THR A 229 9.30 -9.18 -5.32
CA THR A 229 9.30 -8.22 -4.22
C THR A 229 10.66 -7.54 -4.12
N LYS A 230 10.70 -6.22 -4.26
CA LYS A 230 11.90 -5.44 -3.99
C LYS A 230 12.13 -5.41 -2.47
N VAL A 231 13.32 -5.81 -2.04
CA VAL A 231 13.73 -5.74 -0.64
C VAL A 231 14.80 -4.67 -0.48
N SER A 232 14.48 -3.68 0.33
CA SER A 232 15.41 -2.63 0.77
C SER A 232 15.53 -2.66 2.29
N VAL A 233 16.62 -2.12 2.81
CA VAL A 233 16.91 -2.13 4.24
C VAL A 233 17.23 -0.74 4.77
N GLN A 234 16.88 -0.52 6.03
CA GLN A 234 17.34 0.59 6.84
C GLN A 234 18.08 0.02 8.04
N GLU A 235 19.41 0.08 7.97
CA GLU A 235 20.29 -0.45 9.00
C GLU A 235 20.36 0.49 10.20
N VAL A 236 20.61 -0.06 11.38
CA VAL A 236 20.85 0.74 12.58
C VAL A 236 22.22 1.40 12.47
N ASN A 237 22.25 2.73 12.52
CA ASN A 237 23.48 3.47 12.71
C ASN A 237 23.91 3.32 14.17
N GLU A 238 24.81 2.39 14.46
CA GLU A 238 25.28 2.10 15.83
C GLU A 238 25.95 3.31 16.49
N ASP A 239 26.71 4.11 15.73
CA ASP A 239 27.44 5.27 16.23
C ASP A 239 26.52 6.41 16.72
N ARG A 240 25.34 6.55 16.10
CA ARG A 240 24.34 7.58 16.42
C ARG A 240 23.22 7.06 17.30
N SER A 241 23.10 5.74 17.43
CA SER A 241 22.07 5.10 18.24
C SER A 241 22.44 5.13 19.72
N THR A 242 21.42 5.19 20.56
CA THR A 242 21.55 5.12 22.02
C THR A 242 20.53 4.14 22.57
N THR A 243 20.66 3.73 23.82
CA THR A 243 19.72 2.80 24.48
C THR A 243 18.25 3.28 24.45
N LYS A 244 18.00 4.58 24.26
CA LYS A 244 16.64 5.16 24.22
C LYS A 244 16.19 5.56 22.82
N LYS A 245 17.06 5.49 21.82
CA LYS A 245 16.80 5.98 20.48
C LYS A 245 17.62 5.23 19.46
N THR A 246 16.94 4.49 18.60
CA THR A 246 17.51 3.91 17.38
C THR A 246 17.54 4.98 16.29
N VAL A 247 18.69 5.14 15.63
CA VAL A 247 18.86 5.96 14.44
C VAL A 247 19.09 5.02 13.27
N LEU A 248 18.32 5.19 12.21
CA LEU A 248 18.41 4.38 11.01
C LEU A 248 19.20 5.12 9.93
N GLU A 249 19.97 4.36 9.15
CA GLU A 249 20.61 4.81 7.93
C GLU A 249 19.60 5.05 6.80
N GLU A 250 20.08 5.67 5.72
CA GLU A 250 19.27 5.81 4.50
C GLU A 250 18.91 4.43 3.92
N GLU A 251 17.70 4.36 3.35
CA GLU A 251 17.19 3.13 2.75
C GLU A 251 18.07 2.71 1.58
N SER A 252 18.46 1.44 1.57
CA SER A 252 19.33 0.90 0.53
C SER A 252 18.81 -0.45 0.02
N PHE A 253 18.75 -0.59 -1.30
CA PHE A 253 18.29 -1.81 -1.96
C PHE A 253 19.24 -2.98 -1.70
N ARG A 254 18.71 -4.20 -1.61
CA ARG A 254 19.50 -5.43 -1.37
C ARG A 254 19.18 -6.56 -2.34
N PHE A 255 17.91 -6.96 -2.43
CA PHE A 255 17.50 -8.15 -3.18
C PHE A 255 16.19 -7.92 -3.91
N VAL A 256 15.95 -8.72 -4.96
CA VAL A 256 14.59 -9.05 -5.37
C VAL A 256 14.26 -10.44 -4.87
N MET A 257 13.25 -10.54 -4.01
CA MET A 257 12.71 -11.80 -3.52
C MET A 257 11.54 -12.25 -4.39
N MET A 258 11.61 -13.49 -4.86
CA MET A 258 10.63 -14.12 -5.73
C MET A 258 9.77 -15.06 -4.89
N PHE A 259 8.63 -14.58 -4.37
CA PHE A 259 7.71 -15.40 -3.57
C PHE A 259 6.82 -16.24 -4.48
N GLU A 260 6.88 -17.56 -4.39
CA GLU A 260 5.99 -18.43 -5.14
C GLU A 260 4.54 -18.24 -4.67
N VAL A 261 3.65 -17.80 -5.56
CA VAL A 261 2.23 -17.62 -5.27
C VAL A 261 1.56 -18.98 -5.09
N GLY A 262 0.59 -19.06 -4.18
CA GLY A 262 -0.07 -20.31 -3.89
C GLY A 262 -0.97 -20.24 -2.66
N ASN A 263 -1.43 -21.39 -2.19
CA ASN A 263 -2.30 -21.47 -1.03
C ASN A 263 -1.50 -21.36 0.28
N PHE A 264 -2.21 -21.05 1.37
CA PHE A 264 -1.68 -21.29 2.71
C PHE A 264 -1.34 -22.78 2.89
N LEU A 265 -0.23 -23.03 3.57
CA LEU A 265 0.13 -24.37 4.05
C LEU A 265 -0.76 -24.79 5.22
#